data_AF-A0A7Y8IMV5-F1
#
_entry.id   AF-A0A7Y8IMV5-F1
#
_cell.length_a   1.000
_cell.length_b   1.000
_cell.length_c   1.000
_cell.angle_alpha   90.00
_cell.angle_beta   90.00
_cell.angle_gamma   90.00
#
_symmetry.space_group_name_H-M   'P 1'
#
loop_
_entity.id
_entity.type
_entity.pdbx_description
1 polymer ?
#
loop_
_entity_poly.entity_id
_entity_poly.type
_entity_poly.pdbx_seq_one_letter_code
_entity_poly.pdbx_strand_id
1 'polypeptide(L)' 'MDKQVIIDISELFTFQNETPAKLKKLNFYIQKAKSLAGEGNDVILTGAGPVWLYLKIAHALHGKARK' A
#
# COMPACT_ATOMS: atom_id res chain seq x y z
N MET A 1 -18.93 -0.94 11.26
CA MET A 1 -17.72 -0.82 12.09
C MET A 1 -16.54 -0.85 11.15
N ASP A 2 -15.80 0.26 11.08
CA ASP A 2 -14.63 0.36 10.21
C ASP A 2 -13.58 -0.62 10.72
N LYS A 3 -13.06 -1.48 9.85
CA LYS A 3 -12.05 -2.46 10.21
C LYS A 3 -10.68 -1.82 10.11
N GLN A 4 -9.80 -2.16 11.04
CA GLN A 4 -8.39 -1.82 10.92
C GLN A 4 -7.72 -2.80 9.95
N VAL A 5 -7.05 -2.26 8.94
CA VAL A 5 -6.30 -3.01 7.92
C VAL A 5 -4.84 -2.58 7.99
N ILE A 6 -3.96 -3.52 8.25
CA ILE A 6 -2.52 -3.28 8.26
C ILE A 6 -1.95 -3.76 6.93
N ILE A 7 -1.23 -2.88 6.23
CA ILE A 7 -0.53 -3.18 5.00
C ILE A 7 0.97 -3.01 5.26
N ASP A 8 1.70 -4.12 5.24
CA ASP A 8 3.16 -4.09 5.21
C ASP A 8 3.62 -3.75 3.79
N ILE A 9 4.32 -2.62 3.65
CA ILE A 9 4.80 -2.13 2.35
C ILE A 9 5.84 -3.06 1.72
N SER A 10 6.60 -3.80 2.53
CA SER A 10 7.61 -4.73 2.03
C SER A 10 6.99 -5.85 1.22
N GLU A 11 5.84 -6.36 1.66
CA GLU A 11 5.12 -7.45 1.00
C GLU A 11 4.64 -7.10 -0.42
N LEU A 12 4.44 -5.81 -0.71
CA LEU A 12 3.98 -5.35 -2.02
C LEU A 12 4.99 -5.59 -3.14
N PHE A 13 6.29 -5.63 -2.81
CA PHE A 13 7.37 -5.84 -3.77
C PHE A 13 8.11 -7.16 -3.58
N THR A 14 8.21 -7.68 -2.35
CA THR A 14 8.87 -8.98 -2.09
C THR A 14 8.08 -10.15 -2.69
N PHE A 15 6.75 -10.06 -2.80
CA PHE A 15 5.93 -11.06 -3.49
C PHE A 15 6.35 -11.30 -4.96
N GLN A 16 6.97 -10.30 -5.60
CA GLN A 16 7.51 -10.41 -6.96
C GLN A 16 9.01 -10.75 -6.98
N ASN A 17 9.60 -11.20 -5.87
CA ASN A 17 11.04 -11.40 -5.68
C ASN A 17 11.85 -10.13 -6.01
N GLU A 18 11.30 -8.94 -5.76
CA GLU A 18 12.00 -7.68 -5.99
C GLU A 18 12.40 -7.03 -4.67
N THR A 19 13.70 -6.81 -4.46
CA THR A 19 14.20 -5.96 -3.37
C THR A 19 15.40 -5.17 -3.91
N PRO A 20 15.38 -3.82 -3.95
CA PRO A 20 14.31 -2.92 -3.51
C PRO A 20 13.14 -2.83 -4.51
N ALA A 21 12.04 -2.18 -4.09
CA ALA A 21 10.90 -1.87 -4.94
C ALA A 21 11.30 -1.08 -6.20
N LYS A 22 10.64 -1.35 -7.34
CA LYS A 22 10.98 -0.73 -8.63
C LYS A 22 9.90 0.23 -9.12
N LEU A 23 10.30 1.43 -9.52
CA LEU A 23 9.36 2.46 -10.03
C LEU A 23 8.51 1.97 -11.22
N LYS A 24 9.07 1.14 -12.11
CA LYS A 24 8.33 0.55 -13.25
C LYS A 24 7.12 -0.31 -12.84
N LYS A 25 7.06 -0.74 -11.58
CA LYS A 25 5.97 -1.55 -11.00
C LYS A 25 5.04 -0.72 -10.11
N LEU A 26 5.19 0.61 -10.06
CA LEU A 26 4.41 1.50 -9.20
C LEU A 26 2.89 1.26 -9.30
N ASN A 27 2.36 1.13 -10.52
CA ASN A 27 0.94 0.87 -10.73
C ASN A 27 0.49 -0.46 -10.10
N PHE A 28 1.32 -1.51 -10.16
CA PHE A 28 1.01 -2.78 -9.52
C PHE A 28 0.93 -2.63 -8.00
N TYR A 29 1.92 -1.97 -7.38
CA TYR A 29 1.92 -1.77 -5.93
C TYR A 29 0.69 -0.96 -5.47
N ILE A 30 0.32 0.08 -6.22
CA ILE A 30 -0.88 0.89 -5.94
C ILE A 30 -2.16 0.04 -6.02
N GLN A 31 -2.33 -0.77 -7.08
CA GLN A 31 -3.52 -1.58 -7.24
C GLN A 31 -3.63 -2.66 -6.16
N LYS A 32 -2.50 -3.29 -5.81
CA LYS A 32 -2.45 -4.25 -4.71
C LYS A 32 -2.83 -3.59 -3.38
N ALA A 33 -2.25 -2.43 -3.05
CA ALA A 33 -2.59 -1.70 -1.84
C ALA A 33 -4.06 -1.27 -1.80
N LYS A 34 -4.63 -0.77 -2.91
CA LYS A 34 -6.06 -0.45 -3.03
C LYS A 34 -6.95 -1.67 -2.84
N SER A 35 -6.53 -2.85 -3.30
CA SER A 35 -7.26 -4.10 -3.10
C SER A 35 -7.22 -4.55 -1.64
N LEU A 36 -6.06 -4.45 -0.98
CA LEU A 36 -5.90 -4.82 0.43
C LEU A 36 -6.66 -3.88 1.36
N ALA A 37 -6.63 -2.58 1.06
CA ALA A 37 -7.30 -1.55 1.87
C ALA A 37 -8.83 -1.73 1.95
N GLY A 38 -9.47 -2.28 0.91
CA GLY A 38 -10.94 -2.29 0.84
C GLY A 38 -11.53 -0.88 0.74
N GLU A 39 -12.77 -0.69 1.20
CA GLU A 39 -13.45 0.61 1.21
C GLU A 39 -13.87 0.99 2.63
N GLY A 40 -13.56 2.23 3.03
CA GLY A 40 -13.97 2.79 4.34
C GLY A 40 -13.22 2.23 5.55
N ASN A 41 -12.18 1.44 5.36
CA ASN A 41 -11.37 0.88 6.45
C ASN A 41 -10.33 1.87 6.97
N ASP A 42 -9.95 1.71 8.24
CA ASP A 42 -8.80 2.42 8.83
C ASP A 42 -7.52 1.69 8.42
N VAL A 43 -6.64 2.35 7.66
CA VAL A 43 -5.49 1.71 7.02
C VAL A 43 -4.19 2.17 7.65
N ILE A 44 -3.41 1.23 8.16
CA ILE A 44 -2.06 1.45 8.68
C ILE A 44 -1.05 0.94 7.66
N LEU A 45 -0.17 1.82 7.18
CA LEU A 45 0.98 1.43 6.36
C LEU A 45 2.20 1.23 7.26
N THR A 46 2.83 0.05 7.19
CA THR A 46 3.97 -0.33 8.04
C THR A 46 5.04 -1.06 7.22
N GLY A 47 6.09 -1.57 7.86
CA GLY A 47 7.13 -2.40 7.25
C GLY A 47 8.33 -1.64 6.69
N ALA A 48 9.20 -2.35 5.98
CA ALA A 48 10.36 -1.75 5.32
C ALA A 48 10.04 -1.38 3.86
N GLY A 49 10.36 -0.17 3.45
CA GLY A 49 10.16 0.25 2.06
C GLY A 49 10.69 1.66 1.81
N PRO A 50 10.88 2.03 0.53
CA PRO A 50 11.31 3.37 0.20
C PRO A 50 10.20 4.39 0.49
N VAL A 51 10.56 5.55 1.03
CA VAL A 51 9.63 6.62 1.41
C VAL A 51 8.69 7.02 0.26
N TRP A 52 9.18 7.05 -0.98
CA TRP A 52 8.36 7.40 -2.14
C TRP A 52 7.18 6.44 -2.34
N LEU A 53 7.31 5.17 -1.96
CA LEU A 53 6.24 4.18 -2.11
C LEU A 53 5.14 4.40 -1.08
N TYR A 54 5.48 4.73 0.16
CA TYR A 54 4.53 5.15 1.19
C TYR A 54 3.71 6.35 0.71
N LEU A 55 4.38 7.41 0.23
CA LEU A 55 3.72 8.63 -0.20
C LEU A 55 2.75 8.37 -1.37
N LYS A 56 3.16 7.55 -2.34
CA LYS A 56 2.30 7.21 -3.48
C LYS A 56 1.11 6.34 -3.07
N ILE A 57 1.29 5.38 -2.16
CA ILE A 57 0.19 4.54 -1.67
C ILE A 57 -0.76 5.35 -0.82
N ALA A 58 -0.27 6.14 0.14
CA ALA A 58 -1.11 7.01 0.97
C ALA A 58 -1.97 7.95 0.11
N HIS A 59 -1.38 8.60 -0.90
CA HIS A 59 -2.12 9.43 -1.84
C HIS A 59 -3.16 8.62 -2.62
N ALA A 60 -2.82 7.41 -3.08
CA ALA A 60 -3.73 6.55 -3.83
C ALA A 60 -4.89 5.98 -2.98
N LEU A 61 -4.70 5.87 -1.66
CA LEU A 61 -5.71 5.43 -0.71
C LEU A 61 -6.59 6.59 -0.22
N HIS A 62 -6.23 7.85 -0.52
CA HIS A 62 -7.07 9.01 -0.22
C HIS A 62 -8.45 8.85 -0.89
N GLY A 63 -9.51 8.92 -0.08
CA GLY A 63 -10.88 8.69 -0.53
C GLY A 63 -11.30 7.21 -0.65
N LYS A 64 -10.39 6.26 -0.37
CA LYS A 64 -10.68 4.82 -0.30
C LYS A 64 -10.57 4.26 1.12
N ALA A 65 -9.55 4.68 1.86
CA ALA A 65 -9.52 4.52 3.31
C ALA A 65 -10.58 5.40 3.98
N ARG A 66 -10.88 5.13 5.24
CA ARG A 66 -11.72 5.97 6.09
C ARG A 66 -11.22 7.43 6.03
N LYS A 67 -12.15 8.37 5.90
CA LYS A 67 -11.86 9.81 5.94
C LYS A 67 -11.46 10.26 7.34
#